data_AF-A0A4V3D3U9-F1
#
_entry.id   AF-A0A4V3D3U9-F1
#
_cell.length_a   1.000
_cell.length_b   1.000
_cell.length_c   1.000
_cell.angle_alpha   90.00
_cell.angle_beta   90.00
_cell.angle_gamma   90.00
#
_symmetry.space_group_name_H-M   'P 1'
#
loop_
_entity.id
_entity.type
_entity.pdbx_description
1 polymer ?
#
loop_
_entity_poly.entity_id
_entity_poly.type
_entity_poly.pdbx_seq_one_letter_code
_entity_poly.pdbx_strand_id
1 'polypeptide(L)'
;MRTNFLFITTFFILTSLGLFLYPIDGYNRSGITRLLQIRKFQEDSIPYTRIPKGAYLGVEDIRLNLLSRRDDPMENLLTEDRSFAEKINKLFPGKGYSATVMDITNPDSLRYAAYREEIGYQPGSVGKLAVLIALFDQLAKLCPEDFEQRIALMRNRRVKSGIWGTGDHHTVPIYNPQTNQLTRRTVRAEDEFSLFEWADHMVSVSNNGAASVVYREALLMAALGEDYLTLTPEQAEKFFKETPRDSLTNLSHQVVNEPLRKMGITEDEWRLGGFFTNGPDKYVSRKGGSIGTPVGLMKFMLKMEQGLAIDAPSSLEMKRILYLTDRRIRYAHSPRLNDAAVYFKSGSFYKCDRKKNPDCGEYAGNVFNYMNSVILVEHPDGTRYIVCLMTNVLNKNSAGEHMYLATAIDRILH
;
A
#
# COMPACT_ATOMS: atom_id res chain seq x y z
N MET A 1 48.37 -63.93 2.63
CA MET A 1 47.59 -63.49 3.80
C MET A 1 47.54 -61.97 3.84
N ARG A 2 46.32 -61.43 3.67
CA ARG A 2 45.82 -60.07 3.95
C ARG A 2 46.63 -58.84 3.50
N THR A 3 46.28 -58.43 2.29
CA THR A 3 46.17 -57.07 1.74
C THR A 3 45.54 -56.08 2.73
N ASN A 4 46.14 -54.89 2.89
CA ASN A 4 45.49 -53.73 3.48
C ASN A 4 45.48 -52.59 2.45
N PHE A 5 44.30 -52.35 1.86
CA PHE A 5 43.99 -51.16 1.09
C PHE A 5 43.72 -50.00 2.05
N LEU A 6 44.44 -48.89 1.87
CA LEU A 6 44.16 -47.62 2.53
C LEU A 6 42.91 -47.01 1.87
N PHE A 7 41.77 -47.04 2.56
CA PHE A 7 40.60 -46.25 2.18
C PHE A 7 40.78 -44.84 2.76
N ILE A 8 41.10 -43.87 1.92
CA ILE A 8 41.00 -42.44 2.24
C ILE A 8 39.56 -42.04 1.93
N THR A 9 38.73 -41.95 2.96
CA THR A 9 37.35 -41.45 2.85
C THR A 9 37.40 -39.92 2.84
N THR A 10 37.37 -39.33 1.65
CA THR A 10 37.22 -37.88 1.48
C THR A 10 35.78 -37.51 1.80
N PHE A 11 35.54 -36.91 2.97
CA PHE A 11 34.23 -36.40 3.37
C PHE A 11 33.99 -35.08 2.64
N PHE A 12 33.34 -35.14 1.46
CA PHE A 12 32.78 -33.95 0.82
C PHE A 12 31.57 -33.50 1.65
N ILE A 13 31.78 -32.52 2.53
CA ILE A 13 30.67 -31.71 3.06
C ILE A 13 30.16 -30.91 1.86
N LEU A 14 29.06 -31.35 1.26
CA LEU A 14 28.22 -30.48 0.46
C LEU A 14 27.67 -29.43 1.44
N THR A 15 28.40 -28.33 1.59
CA THR A 15 27.80 -27.11 2.09
C THR A 15 26.76 -26.72 1.04
N SER A 16 25.48 -26.95 1.35
CA SER A 16 24.41 -26.36 0.57
C SER A 16 24.60 -24.85 0.67
N LEU A 17 25.22 -24.26 -0.34
CA LEU A 17 25.11 -22.84 -0.66
C LEU A 17 23.63 -22.56 -0.91
N GLY A 18 22.89 -22.33 0.17
CA GLY A 18 21.54 -21.79 0.14
C GLY A 18 21.60 -20.33 -0.28
N LEU A 19 22.00 -20.07 -1.52
CA LEU A 19 21.68 -18.84 -2.23
C LEU A 19 20.21 -18.92 -2.64
N PHE A 20 19.30 -18.88 -1.66
CA PHE A 20 17.92 -18.50 -1.94
C PHE A 20 17.91 -16.98 -2.14
N LEU A 21 18.38 -16.55 -3.31
CA LEU A 21 18.02 -15.25 -3.86
C LEU A 21 16.54 -15.37 -4.19
N TYR A 22 15.68 -14.93 -3.28
CA TYR A 22 14.25 -14.82 -3.55
C TYR A 22 14.09 -13.94 -4.81
N PRO A 23 13.44 -14.40 -5.88
CA PRO A 23 13.29 -13.59 -7.07
C PRO A 23 12.13 -12.61 -6.87
N ILE A 24 12.34 -11.32 -7.15
CA ILE A 24 11.19 -10.44 -7.35
C ILE A 24 10.67 -10.68 -8.76
N ASP A 25 9.58 -11.42 -8.85
CA ASP A 25 8.84 -11.64 -10.08
C ASP A 25 7.53 -10.83 -10.09
N GLY A 26 6.75 -10.96 -11.17
CA GLY A 26 5.52 -10.20 -11.34
C GLY A 26 5.43 -9.38 -12.63
N TYR A 27 6.55 -9.07 -13.32
CA TYR A 27 6.47 -8.41 -14.65
C TYR A 27 5.61 -9.23 -15.63
N ASN A 28 5.76 -10.56 -15.63
CA ASN A 28 4.99 -11.45 -16.49
C ASN A 28 3.50 -11.49 -16.15
N ARG A 29 3.08 -11.01 -14.97
CA ARG A 29 1.69 -10.91 -14.54
C ARG A 29 1.14 -9.50 -14.76
N SER A 30 1.84 -8.48 -14.25
CA SER A 30 1.38 -7.09 -14.19
C SER A 30 1.79 -6.22 -15.38
N GLY A 31 2.84 -6.59 -16.11
CA GLY A 31 3.46 -5.73 -17.14
C GLY A 31 4.19 -4.52 -16.57
N ILE A 32 4.37 -4.41 -15.25
CA ILE A 32 5.05 -3.26 -14.61
C ILE A 32 6.54 -3.27 -14.98
N THR A 33 6.92 -2.38 -15.89
CA THR A 33 8.24 -2.37 -16.52
C THR A 33 9.40 -2.23 -15.54
N ARG A 34 9.27 -1.45 -14.45
CA ARG A 34 10.35 -1.35 -13.44
C ARG A 34 10.66 -2.68 -12.73
N LEU A 35 9.71 -3.62 -12.65
CA LEU A 35 9.97 -4.93 -12.06
C LEU A 35 10.86 -5.78 -12.98
N LEU A 36 10.75 -5.60 -14.30
CA LEU A 36 11.66 -6.23 -15.26
C LEU A 36 13.10 -5.76 -15.04
N GLN A 37 13.32 -4.50 -14.69
CA GLN A 37 14.65 -4.00 -14.36
C GLN A 37 15.23 -4.71 -13.14
N ILE A 38 14.45 -4.84 -12.06
CA ILE A 38 14.94 -5.48 -10.83
C ILE A 38 15.23 -6.95 -11.10
N ARG A 39 14.36 -7.63 -11.86
CA ARG A 39 14.62 -9.01 -12.31
C ARG A 39 15.93 -9.13 -13.09
N LYS A 40 16.17 -8.25 -14.08
CA LYS A 40 17.44 -8.23 -14.84
C LYS A 40 18.65 -8.04 -13.93
N PHE A 41 18.55 -7.15 -12.94
CA PHE A 41 19.64 -6.98 -11.97
C PHE A 41 19.88 -8.25 -11.15
N GLN A 42 18.85 -9.01 -10.79
CA GLN A 42 19.04 -10.31 -10.13
C GLN A 42 19.68 -11.33 -11.05
N GLU A 43 19.20 -11.46 -12.30
CA GLU A 43 19.72 -12.39 -13.31
C GLU A 43 21.20 -12.09 -13.63
N ASP A 44 21.55 -10.81 -13.74
CA ASP A 44 22.91 -10.35 -14.03
C ASP A 44 23.80 -10.26 -12.77
N SER A 45 23.29 -10.65 -11.60
CA SER A 45 23.98 -10.52 -10.30
C SER A 45 24.46 -9.09 -9.99
N ILE A 46 23.76 -8.08 -10.51
CA ILE A 46 24.01 -6.66 -10.25
C ILE A 46 23.38 -6.29 -8.90
N PRO A 47 24.16 -5.80 -7.92
CA PRO A 47 23.61 -5.38 -6.64
C PRO A 47 22.58 -4.25 -6.78
N TYR A 48 21.38 -4.44 -6.25
CA TYR A 48 20.34 -3.42 -6.18
C TYR A 48 20.04 -3.02 -4.74
N THR A 49 20.67 -1.93 -4.29
CA THR A 49 20.65 -1.49 -2.89
C THR A 49 19.45 -0.63 -2.49
N ARG A 50 18.53 -0.36 -3.43
CA ARG A 50 17.37 0.51 -3.18
C ARG A 50 16.30 -0.17 -2.32
N ILE A 51 16.21 -1.49 -2.37
CA ILE A 51 15.28 -2.31 -1.59
C ILE A 51 16.08 -3.32 -0.74
N PRO A 52 15.65 -3.59 0.50
CA PRO A 52 16.37 -4.49 1.41
C PRO A 52 16.08 -5.96 1.10
N LYS A 53 16.76 -6.89 1.78
CA LYS A 53 16.69 -8.34 1.54
C LYS A 53 15.26 -8.90 1.56
N GLY A 54 14.46 -8.50 2.54
CA GLY A 54 13.07 -8.93 2.65
C GLY A 54 12.11 -8.33 1.61
N ALA A 55 12.60 -7.51 0.68
CA ALA A 55 11.82 -6.98 -0.45
C ALA A 55 12.03 -7.75 -1.76
N TYR A 56 12.55 -8.98 -1.67
CA TYR A 56 12.86 -9.84 -2.81
C TYR A 56 11.97 -11.10 -2.93
N LEU A 57 10.95 -11.30 -2.09
CA LEU A 57 9.94 -12.35 -2.28
C LEU A 57 9.34 -12.36 -3.69
N GLY A 58 9.04 -13.58 -4.16
CA GLY A 58 8.24 -13.80 -5.35
C GLY A 58 6.75 -13.64 -5.06
N VAL A 59 5.97 -13.48 -6.13
CA VAL A 59 4.51 -13.33 -6.15
C VAL A 59 3.81 -14.52 -5.50
N GLU A 60 4.38 -15.73 -5.61
CA GLU A 60 3.86 -16.98 -5.01
C GLU A 60 4.21 -17.16 -3.53
N ASP A 61 5.21 -16.42 -3.03
CA ASP A 61 5.57 -16.42 -1.61
C ASP A 61 4.62 -15.54 -0.79
N ILE A 62 3.94 -14.59 -1.44
CA ILE A 62 2.96 -13.69 -0.82
C ILE A 62 1.63 -14.42 -0.66
N ARG A 63 1.10 -14.48 0.56
CA ARG A 63 -0.14 -15.21 0.91
C ARG A 63 -1.01 -14.43 1.88
N LEU A 64 -2.29 -14.75 1.97
CA LEU A 64 -3.19 -14.21 2.99
C LEU A 64 -3.09 -15.05 4.27
N ASN A 65 -2.89 -14.42 5.44
CA ASN A 65 -2.60 -15.16 6.68
C ASN A 65 -3.82 -15.48 7.54
N LEU A 66 -4.99 -14.89 7.25
CA LEU A 66 -6.19 -15.00 8.11
C LEU A 66 -7.37 -15.66 7.39
N LEU A 67 -7.13 -16.44 6.33
CA LEU A 67 -8.17 -17.20 5.63
C LEU A 67 -8.91 -18.19 6.57
N SER A 68 -8.23 -18.77 7.56
CA SER A 68 -8.85 -19.64 8.57
C SER A 68 -9.76 -18.90 9.53
N ARG A 69 -9.66 -17.56 9.60
CA ARG A 69 -10.45 -16.68 10.46
C ARG A 69 -11.44 -15.87 9.62
N ARG A 70 -11.78 -16.30 8.41
CA ARG A 70 -12.63 -15.57 7.46
C ARG A 70 -14.00 -15.20 8.04
N ASP A 71 -14.61 -16.12 8.78
CA ASP A 71 -15.97 -15.98 9.31
C ASP A 71 -16.02 -15.26 10.67
N ASP A 72 -14.85 -14.89 11.22
CA ASP A 72 -14.77 -14.18 12.48
C ASP A 72 -15.28 -12.74 12.33
N PRO A 73 -16.20 -12.29 13.21
CA PRO A 73 -16.65 -10.91 13.24
C PRO A 73 -15.51 -9.99 13.74
N MET A 74 -15.48 -8.75 13.25
CA MET A 74 -14.39 -7.79 13.55
C MET A 74 -14.32 -7.48 15.05
N GLU A 75 -15.45 -7.44 15.72
CA GLU A 75 -15.57 -7.18 17.16
C GLU A 75 -14.81 -8.22 17.99
N ASN A 76 -14.80 -9.48 17.54
CA ASN A 76 -14.07 -10.56 18.21
C ASN A 76 -12.57 -10.45 17.94
N LEU A 77 -12.17 -10.10 16.71
CA LEU A 77 -10.74 -9.96 16.38
C LEU A 77 -10.11 -8.76 17.07
N LEU A 78 -10.87 -7.66 17.24
CA LEU A 78 -10.41 -6.40 17.83
C LEU A 78 -10.61 -6.35 19.35
N THR A 79 -10.55 -7.50 20.02
CA THR A 79 -10.59 -7.58 21.49
C THR A 79 -9.18 -7.49 22.06
N GLU A 80 -8.89 -6.49 22.90
CA GLU A 80 -7.55 -6.28 23.45
C GLU A 80 -7.05 -7.47 24.28
N ASP A 81 -5.82 -7.93 23.98
CA ASP A 81 -5.05 -8.76 24.90
C ASP A 81 -4.43 -7.83 25.93
N ARG A 82 -4.91 -7.88 27.17
CA ARG A 82 -4.48 -6.95 28.24
C ARG A 82 -2.96 -6.91 28.42
N SER A 83 -2.30 -8.07 28.45
CA SER A 83 -0.87 -8.15 28.73
C SER A 83 -0.02 -7.59 27.58
N PHE A 84 -0.49 -7.80 26.35
CA PHE A 84 0.12 -7.29 25.14
C PHE A 84 -0.13 -5.78 25.00
N ALA A 85 -1.37 -5.34 25.19
CA ALA A 85 -1.77 -3.94 25.19
C ALA A 85 -0.99 -3.11 26.22
N GLU A 86 -0.81 -3.61 27.45
CA GLU A 86 0.01 -2.93 28.47
C GLU A 86 1.48 -2.73 28.03
N LYS A 87 2.06 -3.64 27.24
CA LYS A 87 3.43 -3.50 26.71
C LYS A 87 3.48 -2.52 25.55
N ILE A 88 2.56 -2.64 24.60
CA ILE A 88 2.47 -1.78 23.42
C ILE A 88 2.18 -0.34 23.83
N ASN A 89 1.22 -0.11 24.73
CA ASN A 89 0.77 1.23 25.11
C ASN A 89 1.84 2.05 25.85
N LYS A 90 2.84 1.39 26.47
CA LYS A 90 4.00 2.05 27.07
C LYS A 90 4.92 2.72 26.04
N LEU A 91 4.82 2.37 24.75
CA LEU A 91 5.63 2.96 23.69
C LEU A 91 5.15 4.37 23.28
N PHE A 92 3.89 4.73 23.55
CA PHE A 92 3.30 5.97 23.05
C PHE A 92 3.35 7.09 24.09
N PRO A 93 3.96 8.26 23.77
CA PRO A 93 4.24 9.29 24.76
C PRO A 93 3.07 10.24 25.05
N GLY A 94 1.91 10.08 24.38
CA GLY A 94 0.72 10.85 24.70
C GLY A 94 -0.23 11.13 23.53
N LYS A 95 -1.04 12.18 23.69
CA LYS A 95 -2.24 12.47 22.88
C LYS A 95 -2.00 12.69 21.37
N GLY A 96 -0.76 12.98 20.97
CA GLY A 96 -0.38 13.18 19.57
C GLY A 96 -0.25 11.88 18.78
N TYR A 97 -0.36 10.72 19.43
CA TYR A 97 -0.18 9.40 18.82
C TYR A 97 -1.48 8.61 18.98
N SER A 98 -1.82 7.84 17.95
CA SER A 98 -2.86 6.82 18.00
C SER A 98 -2.41 5.62 17.17
N ALA A 99 -2.68 4.42 17.66
CA ALA A 99 -2.20 3.20 17.03
C ALA A 99 -3.12 2.01 17.29
N THR A 100 -3.03 1.04 16.39
CA THR A 100 -3.46 -0.34 16.62
C THR A 100 -2.32 -1.26 16.23
N VAL A 101 -2.13 -2.33 17.02
CA VAL A 101 -1.12 -3.36 16.77
C VAL A 101 -1.81 -4.71 16.91
N MET A 102 -1.69 -5.55 15.90
CA MET A 102 -2.21 -6.91 15.90
C MET A 102 -1.06 -7.88 15.64
N ASP A 103 -0.79 -8.77 16.58
CA ASP A 103 0.03 -9.95 16.33
C ASP A 103 -0.83 -11.02 15.67
N ILE A 104 -0.41 -11.44 14.47
CA ILE A 104 -1.07 -12.46 13.66
C ILE A 104 -0.16 -13.68 13.43
N THR A 105 0.92 -13.82 14.21
CA THR A 105 1.89 -14.91 14.10
C THR A 105 1.21 -16.27 14.22
N ASN A 106 0.30 -16.41 15.19
CA ASN A 106 -0.58 -17.55 15.32
C ASN A 106 -2.03 -17.15 15.01
N PRO A 107 -2.58 -17.52 13.83
CA PRO A 107 -3.95 -17.20 13.43
C PRO A 107 -5.04 -17.66 14.41
N ASP A 108 -4.76 -18.70 15.21
CA ASP A 108 -5.72 -19.23 16.18
C ASP A 108 -5.72 -18.45 17.51
N SER A 109 -4.70 -17.64 17.75
CA SER A 109 -4.48 -16.89 18.99
C SER A 109 -3.92 -15.50 18.70
N LEU A 110 -4.73 -14.65 18.06
CA LEU A 110 -4.37 -13.26 17.79
C LEU A 110 -4.21 -12.47 19.09
N ARG A 111 -3.31 -11.48 19.08
CA ARG A 111 -3.16 -10.53 20.19
C ARG A 111 -3.31 -9.11 19.67
N TYR A 112 -4.26 -8.39 20.25
CA TYR A 112 -4.60 -7.05 19.82
C TYR A 112 -4.27 -6.01 20.89
N ALA A 113 -3.81 -4.84 20.46
CA ALA A 113 -3.57 -3.68 21.30
C ALA A 113 -4.03 -2.41 20.61
N ALA A 114 -4.78 -1.58 21.33
CA ALA A 114 -5.27 -0.29 20.86
C ALA A 114 -4.72 0.86 21.73
N TYR A 115 -4.32 1.93 21.07
CA TYR A 115 -3.95 3.19 21.70
C TYR A 115 -4.70 4.33 21.01
N ARG A 116 -5.77 4.84 21.66
CA ARG A 116 -6.57 5.95 21.13
C ARG A 116 -7.08 5.70 19.70
N GLU A 117 -7.45 4.45 19.42
CA GLU A 117 -7.66 3.95 18.06
C GLU A 117 -8.80 4.59 17.27
N GLU A 118 -9.76 5.22 17.95
CA GLU A 118 -10.93 5.88 17.37
C GLU A 118 -10.65 7.36 17.01
N ILE A 119 -9.48 7.89 17.36
CA ILE A 119 -9.15 9.29 17.05
C ILE A 119 -8.95 9.45 15.55
N GLY A 120 -9.73 10.35 14.95
CA GLY A 120 -9.65 10.68 13.53
C GLY A 120 -8.52 11.65 13.20
N TYR A 121 -7.82 11.36 12.10
CA TYR A 121 -6.76 12.18 11.53
C TYR A 121 -6.97 12.38 10.03
N GLN A 122 -6.31 13.38 9.45
CA GLN A 122 -6.19 13.46 8.00
C GLN A 122 -5.31 12.30 7.49
N PRO A 123 -5.82 11.35 6.67
CA PRO A 123 -5.07 10.16 6.28
C PRO A 123 -3.88 10.44 5.35
N GLY A 124 -3.89 11.58 4.64
CA GLY A 124 -2.88 11.88 3.63
C GLY A 124 -2.81 10.75 2.58
N SER A 125 -1.60 10.34 2.20
CA SER A 125 -1.44 9.27 1.19
C SER A 125 -1.79 7.85 1.66
N VAL A 126 -2.08 7.62 2.94
CA VAL A 126 -2.73 6.35 3.35
C VAL A 126 -4.13 6.25 2.73
N GLY A 127 -4.79 7.38 2.49
CA GLY A 127 -6.09 7.43 1.80
C GLY A 127 -6.07 6.85 0.38
N LYS A 128 -4.90 6.65 -0.24
CA LYS A 128 -4.77 5.98 -1.55
C LYS A 128 -5.19 4.51 -1.50
N LEU A 129 -5.21 3.90 -0.32
CA LEU A 129 -5.75 2.55 -0.13
C LEU A 129 -7.25 2.49 -0.39
N ALA A 130 -7.99 3.58 -0.12
CA ALA A 130 -9.41 3.68 -0.49
C ALA A 130 -9.59 3.70 -2.02
N VAL A 131 -8.65 4.32 -2.75
CA VAL A 131 -8.64 4.27 -4.23
C VAL A 131 -8.27 2.87 -4.73
N LEU A 132 -7.32 2.20 -4.07
CA LEU A 132 -6.93 0.83 -4.43
C LEU A 132 -8.11 -0.14 -4.32
N ILE A 133 -8.83 -0.14 -3.19
CA ILE A 133 -10.00 -1.01 -3.06
C ILE A 133 -11.13 -0.60 -4.01
N ALA A 134 -11.33 0.70 -4.27
CA ALA A 134 -12.31 1.15 -5.25
C ALA A 134 -12.00 0.61 -6.65
N LEU A 135 -10.72 0.60 -7.06
CA LEU A 135 -10.32 -0.03 -8.33
C LEU A 135 -10.71 -1.50 -8.36
N PHE A 136 -10.38 -2.28 -7.31
CA PHE A 136 -10.70 -3.71 -7.28
C PHE A 136 -12.20 -4.00 -7.16
N ASP A 137 -12.97 -3.17 -6.45
CA ASP A 137 -14.44 -3.25 -6.40
C ASP A 137 -15.05 -3.08 -7.80
N GLN A 138 -14.57 -2.11 -8.57
CA GLN A 138 -15.08 -1.88 -9.93
C GLN A 138 -14.61 -2.96 -10.91
N LEU A 139 -13.38 -3.44 -10.80
CA LEU A 139 -12.90 -4.60 -11.58
C LEU A 139 -13.74 -5.85 -11.30
N ALA A 140 -14.10 -6.10 -10.03
CA ALA A 140 -14.95 -7.22 -9.66
C ALA A 140 -16.38 -7.09 -10.19
N LYS A 141 -16.90 -5.87 -10.34
CA LYS A 141 -18.21 -5.62 -10.97
C LYS A 141 -18.17 -5.83 -12.49
N LEU A 142 -17.09 -5.44 -13.15
CA LEU A 142 -16.92 -5.62 -14.59
C LEU A 142 -16.62 -7.07 -15.00
N CYS A 143 -15.85 -7.78 -14.17
CA CYS A 143 -15.44 -9.16 -14.44
C CYS A 143 -15.73 -10.03 -13.20
N PRO A 144 -17.02 -10.31 -12.87
CA PRO A 144 -17.39 -10.98 -11.63
C PRO A 144 -16.85 -12.40 -11.52
N GLU A 145 -16.96 -13.17 -12.61
CA GLU A 145 -16.67 -14.62 -12.61
C GLU A 145 -15.20 -14.97 -12.90
N ASP A 146 -14.40 -14.02 -13.38
CA ASP A 146 -13.03 -14.31 -13.86
C ASP A 146 -12.03 -13.29 -13.34
N PHE A 147 -11.24 -13.73 -12.37
CA PHE A 147 -10.17 -12.92 -11.80
C PHE A 147 -9.04 -12.64 -12.79
N GLU A 148 -8.71 -13.58 -13.68
CA GLU A 148 -7.65 -13.38 -14.67
C GLU A 148 -8.06 -12.37 -15.74
N GLN A 149 -9.36 -12.22 -16.03
CA GLN A 149 -9.85 -11.08 -16.83
C GLN A 149 -9.60 -9.73 -16.13
N ARG A 150 -9.73 -9.65 -14.80
CA ARG A 150 -9.40 -8.42 -14.05
C ARG A 150 -7.92 -8.09 -14.18
N ILE A 151 -7.06 -9.10 -14.06
CA ILE A 151 -5.60 -8.97 -14.22
C ILE A 151 -5.24 -8.57 -15.65
N ALA A 152 -5.84 -9.22 -16.65
CA ALA A 152 -5.64 -8.90 -18.06
C ALA A 152 -6.06 -7.46 -18.37
N LEU A 153 -7.20 -7.01 -17.84
CA LEU A 153 -7.66 -5.62 -17.97
C LEU A 153 -6.64 -4.67 -17.32
N MET A 154 -6.20 -4.94 -16.09
CA MET A 154 -5.22 -4.09 -15.41
C MET A 154 -3.89 -3.98 -16.16
N ARG A 155 -3.45 -5.09 -16.77
CA ARG A 155 -2.19 -5.18 -17.52
C ARG A 155 -2.27 -4.48 -18.87
N ASN A 156 -3.37 -4.68 -19.60
CA ASN A 156 -3.46 -4.32 -21.02
C ASN A 156 -4.11 -2.96 -21.24
N ARG A 157 -5.01 -2.52 -20.35
CA ARG A 157 -5.66 -1.21 -20.45
C ARG A 157 -4.65 -0.11 -20.16
N ARG A 158 -4.24 0.61 -21.21
CA ARG A 158 -3.37 1.77 -21.12
C ARG A 158 -4.19 3.05 -21.16
N VAL A 159 -3.89 3.98 -20.25
CA VAL A 159 -4.62 5.25 -20.16
C VAL A 159 -3.67 6.41 -19.93
N LYS A 160 -3.98 7.54 -20.55
CA LYS A 160 -3.23 8.77 -20.40
C LYS A 160 -3.49 9.42 -19.04
N SER A 161 -2.48 10.09 -18.53
CA SER A 161 -2.56 10.95 -17.35
C SER A 161 -3.59 12.07 -17.54
N GLY A 162 -3.49 12.81 -18.66
CA GLY A 162 -4.28 14.02 -18.89
C GLY A 162 -4.10 15.04 -17.76
N ILE A 163 -5.12 15.86 -17.52
CA ILE A 163 -5.09 16.86 -16.42
C ILE A 163 -5.13 16.22 -15.02
N TRP A 164 -5.45 14.93 -14.93
CA TRP A 164 -5.70 14.25 -13.66
C TRP A 164 -4.38 13.97 -12.94
N GLY A 165 -3.35 13.58 -13.69
CA GLY A 165 -2.05 13.23 -13.13
C GLY A 165 -1.07 14.39 -12.92
N THR A 166 -1.41 15.61 -13.34
CA THR A 166 -0.48 16.75 -13.29
C THR A 166 -0.54 17.50 -11.95
N GLY A 167 0.50 18.30 -11.67
CA GLY A 167 0.60 19.13 -10.46
C GLY A 167 1.15 18.42 -9.21
N ASP A 168 1.54 17.14 -9.33
CA ASP A 168 2.26 16.45 -8.27
C ASP A 168 3.78 16.70 -8.33
N HIS A 169 4.42 16.73 -7.17
CA HIS A 169 5.87 16.92 -7.03
C HIS A 169 6.63 15.59 -6.89
N HIS A 170 5.95 14.49 -6.58
CA HIS A 170 6.59 13.18 -6.54
C HIS A 170 6.95 12.71 -7.96
N THR A 171 8.10 12.05 -8.08
CA THR A 171 8.51 11.44 -9.34
C THR A 171 8.06 9.98 -9.42
N VAL A 172 7.89 9.49 -10.64
CA VAL A 172 7.62 8.08 -10.93
C VAL A 172 8.83 7.43 -11.63
N PRO A 173 9.14 6.16 -11.33
CA PRO A 173 10.14 5.38 -12.05
C PRO A 173 9.59 4.90 -13.39
N ILE A 174 10.23 5.31 -14.48
CA ILE A 174 9.85 4.92 -15.84
C ILE A 174 11.01 4.16 -16.45
N TYR A 175 10.84 2.85 -16.62
CA TYR A 175 11.84 1.97 -17.20
C TYR A 175 11.51 1.68 -18.66
N ASN A 176 12.48 1.84 -19.54
CA ASN A 176 12.37 1.49 -20.94
C ASN A 176 13.10 0.14 -21.19
N PRO A 177 12.36 -0.96 -21.47
CA PRO A 177 12.98 -2.26 -21.70
C PRO A 177 13.89 -2.34 -22.93
N GLN A 178 13.66 -1.49 -23.95
CA GLN A 178 14.43 -1.47 -25.19
C GLN A 178 15.79 -0.76 -25.02
N THR A 179 15.83 0.34 -24.27
CA THR A 179 17.06 1.10 -24.03
C THR A 179 17.76 0.74 -22.71
N ASN A 180 17.14 -0.13 -21.90
CA ASN A 180 17.57 -0.46 -20.53
C ASN A 180 17.73 0.76 -19.61
N GLN A 181 17.03 1.87 -19.90
CA GLN A 181 17.16 3.11 -19.14
C GLN A 181 16.01 3.26 -18.15
N LEU A 182 16.35 3.54 -16.88
CA LEU A 182 15.41 4.01 -15.87
C LEU A 182 15.49 5.53 -15.76
N THR A 183 14.38 6.22 -15.97
CA THR A 183 14.24 7.65 -15.71
C THR A 183 13.32 7.88 -14.51
N ARG A 184 13.56 8.95 -13.75
CA ARG A 184 12.66 9.40 -12.69
C ARG A 184 12.29 10.84 -12.94
N ARG A 185 11.01 11.10 -13.12
CA ARG A 185 10.47 12.44 -13.35
C ARG A 185 9.03 12.52 -12.86
N THR A 186 8.52 13.74 -12.74
CA THR A 186 7.10 13.97 -12.49
C THR A 186 6.27 13.47 -13.67
N VAL A 187 5.01 13.12 -13.36
CA VAL A 187 4.02 12.72 -14.35
C VAL A 187 3.66 13.93 -15.21
N ARG A 188 3.55 13.70 -16.53
CA ARG A 188 3.12 14.66 -17.53
C ARG A 188 1.75 14.26 -18.08
N ALA A 189 1.09 15.17 -18.79
CA ALA A 189 -0.26 14.93 -19.30
C ALA A 189 -0.30 13.86 -20.39
N GLU A 190 0.75 13.79 -21.20
CA GLU A 190 0.93 12.83 -22.29
C GLU A 190 1.37 11.44 -21.84
N ASP A 191 1.77 11.27 -20.58
CA ASP A 191 2.19 9.97 -20.05
C ASP A 191 1.05 8.97 -20.13
N GLU A 192 1.36 7.79 -20.64
CA GLU A 192 0.43 6.68 -20.78
C GLU A 192 1.05 5.41 -20.20
N PHE A 193 0.36 4.83 -19.23
CA PHE A 193 0.75 3.61 -18.54
C PHE A 193 -0.43 2.64 -18.46
N SER A 194 -0.13 1.36 -18.20
CA SER A 194 -1.20 0.40 -17.85
C SER A 194 -1.85 0.76 -16.51
N LEU A 195 -3.04 0.24 -16.23
CA LEU A 195 -3.67 0.42 -14.91
C LEU A 195 -2.78 -0.14 -13.80
N PHE A 196 -2.06 -1.25 -14.03
CA PHE A 196 -1.08 -1.78 -13.09
C PHE A 196 0.08 -0.82 -12.83
N GLU A 197 0.65 -0.22 -13.87
CA GLU A 197 1.72 0.78 -13.72
C GLU A 197 1.22 2.03 -12.98
N TRP A 198 -0.01 2.49 -13.25
CA TRP A 198 -0.62 3.57 -12.49
C TRP A 198 -0.87 3.21 -11.01
N ALA A 199 -1.39 2.01 -10.73
CA ALA A 199 -1.59 1.51 -9.36
C ALA A 199 -0.26 1.37 -8.62
N ASP A 200 0.78 0.88 -9.30
CA ASP A 200 2.14 0.82 -8.78
C ASP A 200 2.64 2.23 -8.42
N HIS A 201 2.62 3.18 -9.35
CA HIS A 201 3.07 4.54 -9.10
C HIS A 201 2.29 5.21 -7.96
N MET A 202 0.99 4.93 -7.86
CA MET A 202 0.13 5.39 -6.75
C MET A 202 0.60 4.83 -5.40
N VAL A 203 0.92 3.55 -5.32
CA VAL A 203 1.20 2.87 -4.05
C VAL A 203 2.69 2.97 -3.67
N SER A 204 3.59 2.59 -4.57
CA SER A 204 5.01 2.33 -4.32
C SER A 204 5.85 3.59 -4.11
N VAL A 205 5.62 4.62 -4.93
CA VAL A 205 6.26 5.94 -4.80
C VAL A 205 5.30 7.01 -4.28
N SER A 206 4.06 6.61 -3.95
CA SER A 206 3.06 7.50 -3.39
C SER A 206 2.71 8.69 -4.29
N ASN A 207 2.76 8.53 -5.61
CA ASN A 207 2.47 9.63 -6.54
C ASN A 207 0.98 10.02 -6.48
N ASN A 208 0.70 11.31 -6.25
CA ASN A 208 -0.65 11.86 -6.18
C ASN A 208 -1.31 11.91 -7.55
N GLY A 209 -0.54 12.19 -8.60
CA GLY A 209 -1.03 12.18 -9.98
C GLY A 209 -1.54 10.81 -10.38
N ALA A 210 -0.74 9.78 -10.16
CA ALA A 210 -1.12 8.39 -10.39
C ALA A 210 -2.37 8.00 -9.58
N ALA A 211 -2.46 8.41 -8.31
CA ALA A 211 -3.66 8.16 -7.50
C ALA A 211 -4.91 8.80 -8.10
N SER A 212 -4.80 10.03 -8.60
CA SER A 212 -5.90 10.72 -9.28
C SER A 212 -6.28 10.05 -10.60
N VAL A 213 -5.32 9.49 -11.34
CA VAL A 213 -5.61 8.71 -12.56
C VAL A 213 -6.33 7.41 -12.21
N VAL A 214 -5.84 6.62 -11.24
CA VAL A 214 -6.51 5.38 -10.82
C VAL A 214 -7.93 5.66 -10.32
N TYR A 215 -8.13 6.74 -9.55
CA TYR A 215 -9.44 7.13 -9.07
C TYR A 215 -10.38 7.55 -10.23
N ARG A 216 -9.86 8.26 -11.24
CA ARG A 216 -10.62 8.57 -12.46
C ARG A 216 -11.08 7.29 -13.15
N GLU A 217 -10.21 6.30 -13.28
CA GLU A 217 -10.55 5.03 -13.94
C GLU A 217 -11.62 4.26 -13.16
N ALA A 218 -11.52 4.18 -11.83
CA ALA A 218 -12.58 3.58 -11.01
C ALA A 218 -13.92 4.32 -11.18
N LEU A 219 -13.91 5.65 -11.28
CA LEU A 219 -15.10 6.45 -11.57
C LEU A 219 -15.69 6.15 -12.96
N LEU A 220 -14.85 6.03 -13.99
CA LEU A 220 -15.28 5.69 -15.35
C LEU A 220 -15.86 4.27 -15.42
N MET A 221 -15.22 3.29 -14.76
CA MET A 221 -15.75 1.92 -14.67
C MET A 221 -17.14 1.91 -14.03
N ALA A 222 -17.32 2.66 -12.94
CA ALA A 222 -18.61 2.75 -12.25
C ALA A 222 -19.69 3.45 -13.09
N ALA A 223 -19.31 4.49 -13.84
CA ALA A 223 -20.25 5.27 -14.65
C ALA A 223 -20.68 4.55 -15.93
N LEU A 224 -19.79 3.77 -16.54
CA LEU A 224 -19.96 3.25 -17.90
C LEU A 224 -20.16 1.73 -17.94
N GLY A 225 -19.86 1.01 -16.86
CA GLY A 225 -19.97 -0.45 -16.86
C GLY A 225 -19.15 -1.07 -18.00
N GLU A 226 -19.75 -2.00 -18.74
CA GLU A 226 -19.11 -2.71 -19.86
C GLU A 226 -18.58 -1.78 -20.96
N ASP A 227 -19.21 -0.62 -21.18
CA ASP A 227 -18.75 0.37 -22.17
C ASP A 227 -17.35 0.92 -21.85
N TYR A 228 -16.91 0.82 -20.58
CA TYR A 228 -15.55 1.13 -20.18
C TYR A 228 -14.51 0.29 -20.94
N LEU A 229 -14.80 -0.98 -21.24
CA LEU A 229 -13.83 -1.91 -21.85
C LEU A 229 -13.36 -1.42 -23.22
N THR A 230 -14.22 -0.72 -23.96
CA THR A 230 -13.93 -0.16 -25.29
C THR A 230 -13.78 1.37 -25.29
N LEU A 231 -13.84 2.01 -24.12
CA LEU A 231 -13.82 3.47 -23.98
C LEU A 231 -12.53 4.09 -24.57
N THR A 232 -12.68 5.06 -25.48
CA THR A 232 -11.56 5.85 -26.01
C THR A 232 -11.26 7.08 -25.16
N PRO A 233 -10.05 7.69 -25.27
CA PRO A 233 -9.72 8.94 -24.58
C PRO A 233 -10.69 10.08 -24.88
N GLU A 234 -11.16 10.21 -26.12
CA GLU A 234 -12.09 11.25 -26.56
C GLU A 234 -13.47 11.05 -25.94
N GLN A 235 -13.95 9.81 -25.87
CA GLN A 235 -15.20 9.46 -25.21
C GLN A 235 -15.12 9.73 -23.70
N ALA A 236 -14.00 9.40 -23.06
CA ALA A 236 -13.78 9.70 -21.64
C ALA A 236 -13.79 11.21 -21.37
N GLU A 237 -13.13 12.00 -22.22
CA GLU A 237 -13.14 13.46 -22.09
C GLU A 237 -14.53 14.06 -22.32
N LYS A 238 -15.26 13.55 -23.32
CA LYS A 238 -16.64 13.94 -23.60
C LYS A 238 -17.54 13.65 -22.39
N PHE A 239 -17.45 12.45 -21.82
CA PHE A 239 -18.20 12.07 -20.61
C PHE A 239 -18.00 13.09 -19.48
N PHE A 240 -16.76 13.47 -19.15
CA PHE A 240 -16.50 14.44 -18.08
C PHE A 240 -16.97 15.87 -18.41
N LYS A 241 -16.96 16.27 -19.68
CA LYS A 241 -17.42 17.60 -20.11
C LYS A 241 -18.95 17.71 -20.10
N GLU A 242 -19.65 16.64 -20.45
CA GLU A 242 -21.10 16.64 -20.62
C GLU A 242 -21.85 16.21 -19.35
N THR A 243 -21.19 15.50 -18.43
CA THR A 243 -21.81 15.09 -17.17
C THR A 243 -21.80 16.24 -16.16
N PRO A 244 -22.95 16.55 -15.51
CA PRO A 244 -23.02 17.58 -14.48
C PRO A 244 -22.01 17.34 -13.35
N ARG A 245 -21.33 18.42 -12.92
CA ARG A 245 -20.29 18.37 -11.88
C ARG A 245 -20.78 17.73 -10.59
N ASP A 246 -22.00 18.03 -10.16
CA ASP A 246 -22.56 17.47 -8.92
C ASP A 246 -22.81 15.96 -9.03
N SER A 247 -23.24 15.48 -10.21
CA SER A 247 -23.40 14.05 -10.48
C SER A 247 -22.04 13.33 -10.41
N LEU A 248 -21.00 13.91 -11.03
CA LEU A 248 -19.64 13.37 -10.96
C LEU A 248 -19.10 13.37 -9.53
N THR A 249 -19.33 14.44 -8.75
CA THR A 249 -18.93 14.52 -7.34
C THR A 249 -19.60 13.48 -6.47
N ASN A 250 -20.92 13.28 -6.64
CA ASN A 250 -21.66 12.28 -5.88
C ASN A 250 -21.22 10.86 -6.23
N LEU A 251 -21.08 10.55 -7.52
CA LEU A 251 -20.61 9.25 -7.97
C LEU A 251 -19.18 8.99 -7.50
N SER A 252 -18.27 9.96 -7.67
CA SER A 252 -16.89 9.84 -7.18
C SER A 252 -16.84 9.52 -5.68
N HIS A 253 -17.57 10.28 -4.87
CA HIS A 253 -17.61 10.06 -3.42
C HIS A 253 -18.16 8.69 -3.06
N GLN A 254 -19.19 8.22 -3.77
CA GLN A 254 -19.74 6.87 -3.59
C GLN A 254 -18.71 5.81 -3.97
N VAL A 255 -18.15 5.87 -5.17
CA VAL A 255 -17.21 4.87 -5.72
C VAL A 255 -16.05 4.60 -4.79
N VAL A 256 -15.44 5.65 -4.21
CA VAL A 256 -14.25 5.47 -3.37
C VAL A 256 -14.54 5.01 -1.94
N ASN A 257 -15.74 5.29 -1.43
CA ASN A 257 -16.07 5.05 -0.02
C ASN A 257 -17.01 3.85 0.19
N GLU A 258 -17.87 3.50 -0.78
CA GLU A 258 -18.82 2.39 -0.69
C GLU A 258 -18.16 1.04 -0.36
N PRO A 259 -17.01 0.67 -0.97
CA PRO A 259 -16.33 -0.58 -0.62
C PRO A 259 -15.90 -0.62 0.86
N LEU A 260 -15.51 0.52 1.44
CA LEU A 260 -15.21 0.62 2.87
C LEU A 260 -16.45 0.36 3.73
N ARG A 261 -17.62 0.91 3.32
CA ARG A 261 -18.90 0.69 4.03
C ARG A 261 -19.27 -0.80 4.03
N LYS A 262 -19.12 -1.47 2.89
CA LYS A 262 -19.43 -2.91 2.72
C LYS A 262 -18.57 -3.80 3.62
N MET A 263 -17.35 -3.38 3.96
CA MET A 263 -16.49 -4.07 4.92
C MET A 263 -16.82 -3.77 6.39
N GLY A 264 -17.83 -2.94 6.68
CA GLY A 264 -18.18 -2.55 8.05
C GLY A 264 -17.27 -1.48 8.66
N ILE A 265 -16.47 -0.78 7.85
CA ILE A 265 -15.74 0.42 8.27
C ILE A 265 -16.75 1.56 8.24
N THR A 266 -16.88 2.42 9.26
CA THR A 266 -17.84 3.54 9.36
C THR A 266 -17.29 4.85 8.78
N GLU A 267 -18.14 5.86 8.53
CA GLU A 267 -17.72 7.07 7.80
C GLU A 267 -16.70 7.88 8.60
N ASP A 268 -16.87 7.88 9.92
CA ASP A 268 -15.99 8.55 10.86
C ASP A 268 -14.71 7.73 11.11
N GLU A 269 -14.74 6.42 10.85
CA GLU A 269 -13.55 5.57 10.89
C GLU A 269 -12.64 5.81 9.69
N TRP A 270 -13.19 5.89 8.47
CA TRP A 270 -12.41 6.16 7.27
C TRP A 270 -13.26 6.64 6.08
N ARG A 271 -12.93 7.85 5.59
CA ARG A 271 -13.52 8.44 4.38
C ARG A 271 -12.47 9.21 3.58
N LEU A 272 -12.55 9.13 2.25
CA LEU A 272 -11.80 9.97 1.33
C LEU A 272 -12.72 11.01 0.67
N GLY A 273 -12.38 12.29 0.82
CA GLY A 273 -13.23 13.38 0.37
C GLY A 273 -12.97 13.91 -1.05
N GLY A 274 -11.99 13.37 -1.77
CA GLY A 274 -11.72 13.77 -3.15
C GLY A 274 -10.37 13.31 -3.68
N PHE A 275 -10.02 13.81 -4.87
CA PHE A 275 -8.80 13.50 -5.60
C PHE A 275 -7.53 14.01 -4.89
N PHE A 276 -6.36 13.53 -5.33
CA PHE A 276 -5.06 13.85 -4.76
C PHE A 276 -4.33 14.99 -5.47
N THR A 277 -4.88 15.47 -6.59
CA THR A 277 -4.39 16.60 -7.39
C THR A 277 -5.52 17.61 -7.59
N ASN A 278 -5.19 18.82 -8.03
CA ASN A 278 -6.17 19.89 -8.25
C ASN A 278 -6.74 19.91 -9.67
N GLY A 279 -6.08 19.27 -10.65
CA GLY A 279 -6.58 19.20 -12.03
C GLY A 279 -8.02 18.65 -12.15
N PRO A 280 -8.38 17.59 -11.41
CA PRO A 280 -9.75 17.07 -11.35
C PRO A 280 -10.81 18.05 -10.86
N ASP A 281 -10.43 19.11 -10.11
CA ASP A 281 -11.39 20.04 -9.47
C ASP A 281 -12.29 20.76 -10.50
N LYS A 282 -11.87 20.81 -11.77
CA LYS A 282 -12.69 21.30 -12.89
C LYS A 282 -13.98 20.49 -13.10
N TYR A 283 -13.89 19.16 -12.92
CA TYR A 283 -14.98 18.22 -13.21
C TYR A 283 -15.61 17.64 -11.94
N VAL A 284 -14.83 17.51 -10.87
CA VAL A 284 -15.25 16.83 -9.64
C VAL A 284 -14.86 17.66 -8.42
N SER A 285 -15.85 18.16 -7.69
CA SER A 285 -15.65 18.80 -6.38
C SER A 285 -15.31 17.80 -5.27
N ARG A 286 -14.72 18.31 -4.18
CA ARG A 286 -14.55 17.57 -2.92
C ARG A 286 -15.87 17.47 -2.13
N LYS A 287 -16.08 16.37 -1.40
CA LYS A 287 -17.27 16.11 -0.58
C LYS A 287 -16.92 15.39 0.72
N GLY A 288 -17.54 15.75 1.84
CA GLY A 288 -17.40 15.05 3.13
C GLY A 288 -16.04 15.17 3.86
N GLY A 289 -14.99 15.67 3.19
CA GLY A 289 -13.64 15.72 3.76
C GLY A 289 -13.01 14.32 3.91
N SER A 290 -11.74 14.30 4.30
CA SER A 290 -10.98 13.06 4.47
C SER A 290 -10.62 12.84 5.94
N ILE A 291 -10.92 11.65 6.45
CA ILE A 291 -10.64 11.22 7.81
C ILE A 291 -10.19 9.76 7.80
N GLY A 292 -9.33 9.38 8.74
CA GLY A 292 -8.95 8.00 9.00
C GLY A 292 -8.64 7.81 10.47
N THR A 293 -8.93 6.63 10.99
CA THR A 293 -8.66 6.19 12.36
C THR A 293 -7.80 4.94 12.33
N PRO A 294 -6.93 4.70 13.34
CA PRO A 294 -6.21 3.43 13.46
C PRO A 294 -7.12 2.20 13.41
N VAL A 295 -8.31 2.23 14.03
CA VAL A 295 -9.24 1.09 14.01
C VAL A 295 -9.82 0.84 12.62
N GLY A 296 -10.21 1.89 11.89
CA GLY A 296 -10.72 1.76 10.52
C GLY A 296 -9.67 1.19 9.56
N LEU A 297 -8.42 1.60 9.71
CA LEU A 297 -7.30 1.06 8.93
C LEU A 297 -6.98 -0.40 9.32
N MET A 298 -7.10 -0.76 10.60
CA MET A 298 -6.91 -2.14 11.05
C MET A 298 -8.01 -3.06 10.49
N LYS A 299 -9.28 -2.64 10.54
CA LYS A 299 -10.40 -3.38 9.93
C LYS A 299 -10.13 -3.67 8.45
N PHE A 300 -9.64 -2.69 7.70
CA PHE A 300 -9.25 -2.89 6.30
C PHE A 300 -8.16 -3.95 6.14
N MET A 301 -7.09 -3.87 6.93
CA MET A 301 -5.99 -4.84 6.84
C MET A 301 -6.43 -6.25 7.22
N LEU A 302 -7.26 -6.40 8.27
CA LEU A 302 -7.81 -7.69 8.66
C LEU A 302 -8.75 -8.26 7.60
N LYS A 303 -9.63 -7.44 7.00
CA LYS A 303 -10.50 -7.88 5.90
C LYS A 303 -9.69 -8.29 4.67
N MET A 304 -8.61 -7.59 4.35
CA MET A 304 -7.69 -8.02 3.29
C MET A 304 -7.05 -9.39 3.62
N GLU A 305 -6.50 -9.56 4.83
CA GLU A 305 -5.88 -10.83 5.25
C GLU A 305 -6.88 -11.99 5.40
N GLN A 306 -8.17 -11.72 5.65
CA GLN A 306 -9.27 -12.68 5.62
C GLN A 306 -9.72 -13.06 4.19
N GLY A 307 -9.24 -12.36 3.16
CA GLY A 307 -9.72 -12.54 1.79
C GLY A 307 -11.10 -11.93 1.53
N LEU A 308 -11.48 -10.93 2.32
CA LEU A 308 -12.81 -10.30 2.35
C LEU A 308 -12.80 -8.81 2.01
N ALA A 309 -11.69 -8.25 1.53
CA ALA A 309 -11.69 -6.86 1.11
C ALA A 309 -12.60 -6.65 -0.11
N ILE A 310 -12.55 -7.59 -1.07
CA ILE A 310 -13.52 -7.74 -2.17
C ILE A 310 -13.85 -9.23 -2.32
N ASP A 311 -12.83 -10.01 -2.66
CA ASP A 311 -12.77 -11.47 -2.63
C ASP A 311 -11.32 -11.90 -2.37
N ALA A 312 -11.07 -13.20 -2.19
CA ALA A 312 -9.74 -13.69 -1.82
C ALA A 312 -8.66 -13.38 -2.89
N PRO A 313 -8.90 -13.61 -4.20
CA PRO A 313 -7.93 -13.26 -5.23
C PRO A 313 -7.62 -11.75 -5.29
N SER A 314 -8.64 -10.89 -5.19
CA SER A 314 -8.44 -9.43 -5.20
C SER A 314 -7.71 -8.94 -3.96
N SER A 315 -8.01 -9.52 -2.79
CA SER A 315 -7.33 -9.20 -1.54
C SER A 315 -5.84 -9.58 -1.62
N LEU A 316 -5.53 -10.73 -2.19
CA LEU A 316 -4.15 -11.17 -2.40
C LEU A 316 -3.40 -10.25 -3.37
N GLU A 317 -4.02 -9.81 -4.46
CA GLU A 317 -3.39 -8.90 -5.41
C GLU A 317 -3.19 -7.49 -4.83
N MET A 318 -4.14 -6.98 -4.03
CA MET A 318 -3.93 -5.74 -3.28
C MET A 318 -2.75 -5.86 -2.31
N LYS A 319 -2.63 -6.99 -1.60
CA LYS A 319 -1.47 -7.28 -0.74
C LYS A 319 -0.18 -7.28 -1.55
N ARG A 320 -0.14 -7.94 -2.71
CA ARG A 320 1.02 -7.93 -3.63
C ARG A 320 1.38 -6.50 -4.05
N ILE A 321 0.42 -5.66 -4.40
CA ILE A 321 0.68 -4.25 -4.76
C ILE A 321 1.29 -3.47 -3.57
N LEU A 322 0.85 -3.72 -2.33
CA LEU A 322 1.42 -3.11 -1.13
C LEU A 322 2.86 -3.54 -0.82
N TYR A 323 3.25 -4.73 -1.30
CA TYR A 323 4.60 -5.24 -1.18
C TYR A 323 5.58 -4.58 -2.16
N LEU A 324 5.12 -4.31 -3.39
CA LEU A 324 5.91 -3.81 -4.52
C LEU A 324 6.39 -2.35 -4.32
N THR A 325 7.19 -2.08 -3.30
CA THR A 325 7.66 -0.71 -3.01
C THR A 325 8.93 -0.36 -3.77
N ASP A 326 9.04 0.89 -4.23
CA ASP A 326 10.26 1.39 -4.90
C ASP A 326 11.39 1.68 -3.89
N ARG A 327 11.04 1.96 -2.64
CA ARG A 327 11.95 2.03 -1.48
C ARG A 327 11.17 1.98 -0.18
N ARG A 328 11.83 1.57 0.92
CA ARG A 328 11.25 1.67 2.27
C ARG A 328 11.47 3.05 2.87
N ILE A 329 10.42 3.60 3.50
CA ILE A 329 10.43 4.94 4.13
C ILE A 329 9.74 4.89 5.50
N ARG A 330 10.12 5.83 6.38
CA ARG A 330 9.46 6.07 7.67
C ARG A 330 9.42 4.78 8.51
N TYR A 331 8.23 4.31 8.92
CA TYR A 331 8.09 3.05 9.65
C TYR A 331 8.82 1.88 8.98
N ALA A 332 8.60 1.70 7.66
CA ALA A 332 9.17 0.58 6.91
C ALA A 332 10.71 0.66 6.78
N HIS A 333 11.30 1.83 7.04
CA HIS A 333 12.74 2.05 6.95
C HIS A 333 13.52 1.60 8.19
N SER A 334 12.86 1.08 9.23
CA SER A 334 13.56 0.54 10.39
C SER A 334 14.52 -0.60 9.97
N PRO A 335 15.80 -0.56 10.37
CA PRO A 335 16.77 -1.60 10.05
C PRO A 335 16.37 -2.99 10.56
N ARG A 336 15.56 -3.08 11.63
CA ARG A 336 15.05 -4.38 12.13
C ARG A 336 14.17 -5.10 11.12
N LEU A 337 13.57 -4.35 10.19
CA LEU A 337 12.70 -4.91 9.18
C LEU A 337 13.47 -5.34 7.92
N ASN A 338 14.78 -5.13 7.82
CA ASN A 338 15.55 -5.36 6.58
C ASN A 338 15.36 -6.76 5.98
N ASP A 339 15.23 -7.77 6.83
CA ASP A 339 15.05 -9.16 6.42
C ASP A 339 13.57 -9.58 6.31
N ALA A 340 12.65 -8.80 6.88
CA ALA A 340 11.22 -9.06 6.84
C ALA A 340 10.59 -8.65 5.51
N ALA A 341 9.56 -9.36 5.07
CA ALA A 341 8.64 -8.84 4.06
C ALA A 341 7.74 -7.77 4.68
N VAL A 342 7.59 -6.64 3.98
CA VAL A 342 6.86 -5.48 4.50
C VAL A 342 5.89 -4.98 3.45
N TYR A 343 4.60 -5.03 3.77
CA TYR A 343 3.49 -4.58 2.95
C TYR A 343 2.99 -3.28 3.56
N PHE A 344 3.16 -2.14 2.88
CA PHE A 344 2.91 -0.88 3.56
C PHE A 344 2.43 0.26 2.68
N LYS A 345 1.74 1.19 3.33
CA LYS A 345 1.50 2.53 2.81
C LYS A 345 1.77 3.55 3.90
N SER A 346 2.44 4.63 3.52
CA SER A 346 2.60 5.80 4.38
C SER A 346 1.98 7.05 3.77
N GLY A 347 1.56 7.97 4.63
CA GLY A 347 1.01 9.27 4.30
C GLY A 347 1.54 10.35 5.24
N SER A 348 1.72 11.54 4.71
CA SER A 348 2.16 12.71 5.46
C SER A 348 1.38 13.93 5.00
N PHE A 349 0.97 14.78 5.93
CA PHE A 349 0.37 16.07 5.61
C PHE A 349 0.67 17.05 6.75
N TYR A 350 1.43 18.09 6.46
CA TYR A 350 1.89 19.03 7.48
C TYR A 350 1.72 20.46 7.00
N LYS A 351 1.63 21.40 7.95
CA LYS A 351 1.57 22.84 7.66
C LYS A 351 2.45 23.60 8.62
N CYS A 352 3.23 24.51 8.04
CA CYS A 352 4.08 25.44 8.74
C CYS A 352 3.47 26.84 8.75
N ASP A 353 3.38 27.43 9.94
CA ASP A 353 3.30 28.86 10.18
C ASP A 353 4.71 29.36 10.53
N ARG A 354 5.42 29.85 9.50
CA ARG A 354 6.80 30.34 9.65
C ARG A 354 6.92 31.67 10.38
N LYS A 355 5.80 32.36 10.67
CA LYS A 355 5.83 33.52 11.56
C LYS A 355 6.00 33.09 13.01
N LYS A 356 5.39 31.97 13.41
CA LYS A 356 5.49 31.41 14.76
C LYS A 356 6.76 30.57 14.97
N ASN A 357 7.20 29.84 13.94
CA ASN A 357 8.43 29.07 13.96
C ASN A 357 9.14 29.19 12.60
N PRO A 358 10.12 30.10 12.45
CA PRO A 358 10.86 30.29 11.21
C PRO A 358 11.52 29.02 10.68
N ASP A 359 11.90 28.10 11.58
CA ASP A 359 12.63 26.87 11.27
C ASP A 359 11.71 25.67 10.96
N CYS A 360 10.40 25.89 10.81
CA CYS A 360 9.45 24.82 10.49
C CYS A 360 9.76 24.17 9.12
N GLY A 361 10.02 22.87 9.14
CA GLY A 361 10.45 22.07 8.00
C GLY A 361 9.55 20.88 7.68
N GLU A 362 10.02 20.03 6.76
CA GLU A 362 9.28 18.85 6.33
C GLU A 362 8.99 17.89 7.49
N TYR A 363 7.75 17.39 7.55
CA TYR A 363 7.30 16.47 8.59
C TYR A 363 7.44 16.99 10.02
N ALA A 364 7.60 18.31 10.19
CA ALA A 364 7.76 18.99 11.47
C ALA A 364 6.80 20.19 11.59
N GLY A 365 5.61 20.08 11.00
CA GLY A 365 4.59 21.14 11.00
C GLY A 365 4.25 21.64 12.41
N ASN A 366 3.94 22.93 12.53
CA ASN A 366 3.58 23.59 13.79
C ASN A 366 2.10 24.05 13.85
N VAL A 367 1.36 23.86 12.75
CA VAL A 367 -0.11 24.03 12.71
C VAL A 367 -0.78 22.67 12.79
N PHE A 368 -0.34 21.76 11.94
CA PHE A 368 -0.61 20.32 12.02
C PHE A 368 0.56 19.57 11.40
N ASN A 369 0.76 18.33 11.83
CA ASN A 369 1.87 17.49 11.38
C ASN A 369 1.45 16.02 11.33
N TYR A 370 0.56 15.70 10.41
CA TYR A 370 0.05 14.35 10.25
C TYR A 370 1.10 13.43 9.64
N MET A 371 1.39 12.32 10.32
CA MET A 371 2.19 11.22 9.81
C MET A 371 1.46 9.92 10.06
N ASN A 372 1.27 9.14 9.00
CA ASN A 372 0.49 7.92 9.03
C ASN A 372 1.27 6.77 8.38
N SER A 373 1.12 5.58 8.94
CA SER A 373 1.69 4.35 8.40
C SER A 373 0.73 3.19 8.65
N VAL A 374 0.45 2.41 7.60
CA VAL A 374 -0.23 1.12 7.66
C VAL A 374 0.77 0.09 7.17
N ILE A 375 1.07 -0.90 8.00
CA ILE A 375 2.14 -1.85 7.78
C ILE A 375 1.67 -3.25 8.18
N LEU A 376 1.94 -4.22 7.33
CA LEU A 376 2.00 -5.63 7.69
C LEU A 376 3.46 -6.08 7.54
N VAL A 377 3.95 -6.81 8.54
CA VAL A 377 5.32 -7.33 8.60
C VAL A 377 5.25 -8.85 8.70
N GLU A 378 6.09 -9.53 7.92
CA GLU A 378 6.27 -10.98 7.94
C GLU A 378 7.78 -11.29 8.01
N HIS A 379 8.24 -11.74 9.17
CA HIS A 379 9.64 -12.13 9.37
C HIS A 379 9.91 -13.55 8.86
N PRO A 380 11.17 -13.86 8.47
CA PRO A 380 11.55 -15.21 8.03
C PRO A 380 11.35 -16.31 9.08
N ASP A 381 11.32 -15.98 10.37
CA ASP A 381 11.10 -16.93 11.47
C ASP A 381 9.61 -17.27 11.68
N GLY A 382 8.72 -16.65 10.90
CA GLY A 382 7.27 -16.83 10.98
C GLY A 382 6.55 -15.80 11.84
N THR A 383 7.25 -14.85 12.48
CA THR A 383 6.62 -13.75 13.23
C THR A 383 5.89 -12.82 12.26
N ARG A 384 4.61 -12.52 12.52
CA ARG A 384 3.77 -11.70 11.64
C ARG A 384 2.91 -10.75 12.44
N TYR A 385 2.84 -9.48 12.02
CA TYR A 385 2.02 -8.50 12.72
C TYR A 385 1.61 -7.32 11.83
N ILE A 386 0.50 -6.68 12.20
CA ILE A 386 -0.07 -5.50 11.53
C ILE A 386 0.02 -4.31 12.47
N VAL A 387 0.39 -3.15 11.94
CA VAL A 387 0.39 -1.86 12.66
C VAL A 387 -0.31 -0.80 11.83
N CYS A 388 -1.28 -0.11 12.43
CA CYS A 388 -1.81 1.13 11.90
C CYS A 388 -1.46 2.26 12.87
N LEU A 389 -0.57 3.16 12.45
CA LEU A 389 -0.07 4.27 13.25
C LEU A 389 -0.49 5.58 12.60
N MET A 390 -1.16 6.44 13.36
CA MET A 390 -1.57 7.78 12.95
C MET A 390 -1.16 8.79 14.01
N THR A 391 -0.45 9.83 13.62
CA THR A 391 0.09 10.81 14.56
C THR A 391 -0.14 12.23 14.08
N ASN A 392 -0.20 13.16 15.02
CA ASN A 392 -0.17 14.61 14.81
C ASN A 392 0.74 15.24 15.86
N VAL A 393 2.05 15.15 15.64
CA VAL A 393 3.08 15.58 16.61
C VAL A 393 3.74 16.84 16.11
N LEU A 394 3.39 17.98 16.69
CA LEU A 394 3.87 19.27 16.21
C LEU A 394 5.36 19.47 16.49
N ASN A 395 6.03 20.26 15.64
CA ASN A 395 7.43 20.69 15.78
C ASN A 395 8.47 19.55 15.90
N LYS A 396 8.10 18.32 15.55
CA LYS A 396 9.03 17.18 15.54
C LYS A 396 8.97 16.48 14.21
N ASN A 397 10.13 16.04 13.72
CA ASN A 397 10.20 15.24 12.49
C ASN A 397 9.57 13.85 12.72
N SER A 398 8.29 13.74 12.36
CA SER A 398 7.49 12.53 12.62
C SER A 398 7.90 11.34 11.75
N ALA A 399 8.71 11.55 10.69
CA ALA A 399 9.24 10.46 9.89
C ALA A 399 10.24 9.60 10.69
N GLY A 400 11.12 10.25 11.46
CA GLY A 400 12.05 9.58 12.37
C GLY A 400 11.32 8.88 13.52
N GLU A 401 10.33 9.55 14.10
CA GLU A 401 9.51 8.99 15.18
C GLU A 401 8.82 7.68 14.79
N HIS A 402 8.23 7.62 13.59
CA HIS A 402 7.61 6.39 13.08
C HIS A 402 8.64 5.26 12.89
N MET A 403 9.88 5.57 12.51
CA MET A 403 10.96 4.57 12.38
C MET A 403 11.43 4.06 13.76
N TYR A 404 11.50 4.93 14.76
CA TYR A 404 11.81 4.53 16.14
C TYR A 404 10.69 3.67 16.74
N LEU A 405 9.43 4.05 16.54
CA LEU A 405 8.28 3.25 16.95
C LEU A 405 8.27 1.89 16.26
N ALA A 406 8.59 1.82 14.96
CA ALA A 406 8.73 0.55 14.26
C ALA A 406 9.74 -0.37 14.94
N THR A 407 10.89 0.18 15.33
CA THR A 407 11.96 -0.55 16.00
C THR A 407 11.54 -1.04 17.39
N ALA A 408 10.80 -0.22 18.13
CA ALA A 408 10.34 -0.52 19.47
C ALA A 408 9.19 -1.54 19.49
N ILE A 409 8.23 -1.40 18.57
CA ILE A 409 7.11 -2.35 18.38
C ILE A 409 7.67 -3.71 17.94
N ASP A 410 8.54 -3.72 16.93
CA ASP A 410 9.15 -4.94 16.42
C ASP A 410 9.86 -5.71 17.54
N ARG A 411 10.64 -5.04 18.41
CA ARG A 411 11.32 -5.68 19.57
C ARG A 411 10.37 -6.39 20.55
N ILE A 412 9.11 -5.98 20.64
CA ILE A 412 8.12 -6.64 21.52
C ILE A 412 7.62 -7.94 20.88
N LEU A 413 7.64 -8.01 19.55
CA LEU A 413 7.05 -9.08 18.75
C LEU A 413 8.09 -10.08 18.23
N HIS A 414 9.30 -9.60 17.89
CA HIS A 414 10.44 -10.30 17.28
C HIS A 414 11.75 -9.78 17.89
#